data_AF-A0A9W7WYX0-F1
#
_entry.id   AF-A0A9W7WYX0-F1
#
_cell.length_a   1.000
_cell.length_b   1.000
_cell.length_c   1.000
_cell.angle_alpha   90.00
_cell.angle_beta   90.00
_cell.angle_gamma   90.00
#
_symmetry.space_group_name_H-M   'P 1'
#
loop_
_entity.id
_entity.type
_entity.pdbx_description
1 polymer ?
#
loop_
_entity_poly.entity_id
_entity_poly.type
_entity_poly.pdbx_seq_one_letter_code
_entity_poly.pdbx_strand_id
1 'polypeptide(L)'
;MKPQCDTELLYLEVSTVNGAVSLPLHTSITLFLLSYTECSSFHVHLVTDQPDVLQSGLVPEGLDVAEVVREELPDLVRLCRLPAALEPDAGFCRAGLAVLLRRIIQRTCHLMPGRRDVASLLGFKNTCLKACAEVSQWTRLCELEIPSAVEKHLQNPTDHTFLLPVAVLNLEKRLGEPVKVHNDDKIRRQKLQQQKKNSSQSDSQTNGPSTELGVQEKSQGVELDAALAKLSVDAVPSVSTRERSDIRKVKTTDLPELEHVFAEGLYFTLTDVVLLPCIHQYLISLQKHSPTTLSHLPLLLKWYQRVQELPIVSRAAKDCGMALLSLGTADPCPPHPEPPRPIEAEQKSPAVMQEPFIGGPRPTLTKLQENGIDAVFSPHPCPSWTLDWHSLPAAVNPTEGEMSDARAVRKQQQLNNLVAMVTEMARPGQTVVDFCSGGGHVGIVLAHMLPKCQVRLCDLFKCGRLKLTETEMRNKICLLSR
;
A
#
# COMPACT_ATOMS: atom_id res chain seq x y z
N MET A 1 -10.01 10.34 -36.00
CA MET A 1 -8.92 10.49 -34.99
C MET A 1 -9.50 10.10 -33.65
N LYS A 2 -8.98 9.05 -32.99
CA LYS A 2 -9.41 8.72 -31.61
C LYS A 2 -8.88 9.82 -30.69
N PRO A 3 -9.68 10.35 -29.76
CA PRO A 3 -9.20 11.35 -28.82
C PRO A 3 -8.14 10.71 -27.92
N GLN A 4 -6.93 11.22 -28.00
CA GLN A 4 -5.81 10.94 -27.11
C GLN A 4 -6.06 11.71 -25.81
N CYS A 5 -6.98 11.21 -24.97
CA CYS A 5 -7.53 12.01 -23.85
C CYS A 5 -7.44 11.31 -22.49
N ASP A 6 -6.59 10.29 -22.34
CA ASP A 6 -6.59 9.48 -21.11
C ASP A 6 -5.20 8.89 -20.82
N THR A 7 -4.15 9.71 -20.87
CA THR A 7 -2.80 9.31 -20.45
C THR A 7 -2.36 10.19 -19.29
N GLU A 8 -2.07 9.58 -18.14
CA GLU A 8 -1.50 10.29 -16.99
C GLU A 8 0.02 10.41 -17.15
N LEU A 9 0.60 11.53 -16.72
CA LEU A 9 2.05 11.74 -16.73
C LEU A 9 2.64 11.21 -15.43
N LEU A 10 3.47 10.18 -15.48
CA LEU A 10 4.06 9.54 -14.31
C LEU A 10 5.52 9.93 -14.17
N TYR A 11 5.87 10.62 -13.10
CA TYR A 11 7.21 11.10 -12.78
C TYR A 11 7.88 10.17 -11.78
N LEU A 12 9.02 9.60 -12.17
CA LEU A 12 9.82 8.66 -11.37
C LEU A 12 11.23 9.19 -11.20
N GLU A 13 11.80 9.06 -10.00
CA GLU A 13 13.15 9.56 -9.73
C GLU A 13 14.21 8.62 -10.31
N VAL A 14 15.30 9.21 -10.81
CA VAL A 14 16.51 8.52 -11.20
C VAL A 14 17.68 9.15 -10.45
N SER A 15 18.59 8.31 -9.97
CA SER A 15 19.78 8.74 -9.23
C SER A 15 21.04 8.42 -10.03
N THR A 16 22.12 9.13 -9.73
CA THR A 16 23.46 8.82 -10.27
C THR A 16 24.37 8.43 -9.11
N VAL A 17 24.88 7.20 -9.14
CA VAL A 17 25.81 6.68 -8.14
C VAL A 17 27.13 6.38 -8.83
N ASN A 18 28.21 7.07 -8.41
CA ASN A 18 29.55 6.93 -9.01
C ASN A 18 29.58 7.14 -10.54
N GLY A 19 28.76 8.06 -11.05
CA GLY A 19 28.65 8.34 -12.49
C GLY A 19 27.82 7.32 -13.29
N ALA A 20 27.30 6.27 -12.66
CA ALA A 20 26.36 5.34 -13.26
C ALA A 20 24.91 5.64 -12.84
N VAL A 21 23.99 5.49 -13.78
CA VAL A 21 22.54 5.63 -13.51
C VAL A 21 22.08 4.50 -12.61
N SER A 22 21.30 4.83 -11.58
CA SER A 22 20.69 3.87 -10.68
C SER A 22 19.25 4.27 -10.40
N LEU A 23 18.36 3.28 -10.40
CA LEU A 23 16.97 3.48 -10.07
C LEU A 23 16.77 3.32 -8.55
N PRO A 24 16.25 4.36 -7.85
CA PRO A 24 15.73 4.21 -6.50
C PRO A 24 14.71 3.07 -6.44
N LEU A 25 14.54 2.47 -5.25
CA LEU A 25 13.67 1.32 -5.10
C LEU A 25 12.20 1.67 -5.40
N HIS A 26 11.74 2.86 -5.03
CA HIS A 26 10.38 3.31 -5.37
C HIS A 26 10.13 3.37 -6.89
N THR A 27 11.13 3.79 -7.67
CA THR A 27 11.08 3.79 -9.13
C THR A 27 11.07 2.36 -9.68
N SER A 28 11.98 1.52 -9.18
CA SER A 28 12.07 0.10 -9.57
C SER A 28 10.75 -0.66 -9.31
N ILE A 29 10.13 -0.44 -8.15
CA ILE A 29 8.83 -1.02 -7.80
C ILE A 29 7.73 -0.55 -8.75
N THR A 30 7.71 0.74 -9.08
CA THR A 30 6.68 1.30 -9.97
C THR A 30 6.79 0.76 -11.38
N LEU A 31 8.02 0.70 -11.93
CA LEU A 31 8.29 0.10 -13.24
C LEU A 31 7.95 -1.40 -13.26
N PHE A 32 8.28 -2.12 -12.19
CA PHE A 32 7.93 -3.53 -12.03
C PHE A 32 6.42 -3.75 -12.08
N LEU A 33 5.62 -2.93 -11.39
CA LEU A 33 4.15 -3.04 -11.46
C LEU A 33 3.60 -2.65 -12.84
N LEU A 34 4.16 -1.64 -13.51
CA LEU A 34 3.75 -1.28 -14.87
C LEU A 34 3.96 -2.46 -15.84
N SER A 35 5.11 -3.11 -15.76
CA SER A 35 5.40 -4.34 -16.54
C SER A 35 4.50 -5.52 -16.12
N TYR A 36 4.29 -5.74 -14.81
CA TYR A 36 3.38 -6.78 -14.31
C TYR A 36 1.96 -6.61 -14.86
N THR A 37 1.45 -5.39 -14.85
CA THR A 37 0.08 -5.08 -15.27
C THR A 37 -0.08 -4.84 -16.76
N GLU A 38 1.02 -4.74 -17.52
CA GLU A 38 1.04 -4.33 -18.93
C GLU A 38 0.28 -3.01 -19.15
N CYS A 39 0.43 -2.08 -18.21
CA CYS A 39 -0.32 -0.83 -18.23
C CYS A 39 0.37 0.20 -19.14
N SER A 40 -0.25 0.52 -20.27
CA SER A 40 0.22 1.54 -21.22
C SER A 40 -0.48 2.90 -21.06
N SER A 41 -1.22 3.09 -19.97
CA SER A 41 -2.02 4.30 -19.74
C SER A 41 -1.28 5.45 -19.04
N PHE A 42 0.03 5.28 -18.82
CA PHE A 42 0.91 6.27 -18.25
C PHE A 42 2.03 6.57 -19.23
N HIS A 43 2.34 7.85 -19.40
CA HIS A 43 3.57 8.29 -20.07
C HIS A 43 4.61 8.57 -18.99
N VAL A 44 5.75 7.87 -19.03
CA VAL A 44 6.71 7.86 -17.92
C VAL A 44 7.77 8.94 -18.16
N HIS A 45 7.93 9.84 -17.19
CA HIS A 45 9.01 10.80 -17.14
C HIS A 45 10.02 10.37 -16.08
N LEU A 46 11.26 10.12 -16.51
CA LEU A 46 12.38 9.88 -15.60
C LEU A 46 13.00 11.22 -15.22
N VAL A 47 12.95 11.51 -13.92
CA VAL A 47 13.39 12.77 -13.34
C VAL A 47 14.85 12.64 -12.91
N THR A 48 15.70 13.50 -13.46
CA THR A 48 17.14 13.55 -13.17
C THR A 48 17.57 14.94 -12.70
N ASP A 49 18.64 14.99 -11.93
CA ASP A 49 19.32 16.24 -11.54
C ASP A 49 20.41 16.66 -12.53
N GLN A 50 20.72 15.80 -13.51
CA GLN A 50 21.77 15.98 -14.51
C GLN A 50 21.22 15.65 -15.91
N PRO A 51 21.40 16.51 -16.92
CA PRO A 51 20.93 16.23 -18.28
C PRO A 51 21.73 15.11 -18.96
N ASP A 52 21.08 14.38 -19.88
CA ASP A 52 21.64 13.34 -20.77
C ASP A 52 22.24 12.12 -20.05
N VAL A 53 21.63 11.70 -18.94
CA VAL A 53 22.18 10.59 -18.12
C VAL A 53 21.59 9.24 -18.51
N LEU A 54 20.44 9.18 -19.19
CA LEU A 54 19.75 7.92 -19.44
C LEU A 54 20.48 6.99 -20.41
N GLN A 55 20.84 5.81 -19.91
CA GLN A 55 21.32 4.69 -20.72
C GLN A 55 20.17 3.79 -21.15
N SER A 56 20.19 3.33 -22.40
CA SER A 56 19.26 2.31 -22.89
C SER A 56 19.41 1.01 -22.08
N GLY A 57 18.36 0.60 -21.36
CA GLY A 57 18.31 -0.68 -20.63
C GLY A 57 17.84 -0.63 -19.18
N LEU A 58 17.63 0.54 -18.58
CA LEU A 58 17.09 0.67 -17.21
C LEU A 58 15.56 0.52 -17.11
N VAL A 59 14.86 0.62 -18.23
CA VAL A 59 13.40 0.66 -18.29
C VAL A 59 12.89 -0.61 -18.97
N PRO A 60 11.73 -1.16 -18.54
CA PRO A 60 11.09 -2.26 -19.24
C PRO A 60 10.86 -2.02 -20.73
N GLU A 61 11.13 -3.06 -21.54
CA GLU A 61 10.89 -3.02 -22.98
C GLU A 61 9.40 -2.70 -23.28
N GLY A 62 9.17 -1.68 -24.12
CA GLY A 62 7.81 -1.29 -24.55
C GLY A 62 7.14 -0.19 -23.72
N LEU A 63 7.79 0.34 -22.67
CA LEU A 63 7.34 1.58 -22.02
C LEU A 63 7.83 2.81 -22.78
N ASP A 64 6.91 3.75 -23.03
CA ASP A 64 7.22 5.06 -23.58
C ASP A 64 7.74 5.97 -22.47
N VAL A 65 9.01 6.38 -22.59
CA VAL A 65 9.74 7.11 -21.56
C VAL A 65 10.41 8.36 -22.11
N ALA A 66 10.23 9.46 -21.38
CA ALA A 66 10.91 10.71 -21.60
C ALA A 66 11.82 11.05 -20.41
N GLU A 67 12.93 11.74 -20.67
CA GLU A 67 13.76 12.35 -19.63
C GLU A 67 13.18 13.73 -19.28
N VAL A 68 13.26 14.12 -18.01
CA VAL A 68 12.94 15.48 -17.56
C VAL A 68 13.91 15.91 -16.47
N VAL A 69 14.43 17.12 -16.58
CA VAL A 69 15.29 17.68 -15.52
C VAL A 69 14.40 18.19 -14.38
N ARG A 70 14.84 18.05 -13.12
CA ARG A 70 14.05 18.41 -11.94
C ARG A 70 13.49 19.85 -11.98
N GLU A 71 14.23 20.79 -12.55
CA GLU A 71 13.81 22.19 -12.67
C GLU A 71 12.60 22.37 -13.60
N GLU A 72 12.45 21.50 -14.59
CA GLU A 72 11.39 21.51 -15.62
C GLU A 72 10.12 20.77 -15.17
N LEU A 73 10.13 20.19 -13.98
CA LEU A 73 8.95 19.53 -13.43
C LEU A 73 7.79 20.50 -13.25
N PRO A 74 6.54 20.08 -13.53
CA PRO A 74 5.37 20.88 -13.21
C PRO A 74 5.34 21.24 -11.73
N ASP A 75 4.92 22.48 -11.41
CA ASP A 75 4.88 23.01 -10.03
C ASP A 75 4.22 22.05 -9.04
N LEU A 76 3.14 21.38 -9.46
CA LEU A 76 2.42 20.46 -8.59
C LEU A 76 3.24 19.22 -8.23
N VAL A 77 3.99 18.69 -9.19
CA VAL A 77 4.87 17.54 -9.02
C VAL A 77 6.08 17.91 -8.16
N ARG A 78 6.62 19.13 -8.32
CA ARG A 78 7.74 19.64 -7.50
C ARG A 78 7.44 19.72 -6.01
N LEU A 79 6.16 19.77 -5.64
CA LEU A 79 5.71 19.78 -4.23
C LEU A 79 5.58 18.37 -3.65
N CYS A 80 5.66 17.36 -4.50
CA CYS A 80 5.52 15.96 -4.14
C CYS A 80 6.88 15.29 -3.94
N ARG A 81 6.87 14.22 -3.16
CA ARG A 81 7.91 13.20 -3.27
C ARG A 81 7.54 12.29 -4.44
N LEU A 82 8.53 11.92 -5.24
CA LEU A 82 8.35 10.93 -6.29
C LEU A 82 8.26 9.53 -5.66
N PRO A 83 7.51 8.59 -6.26
CA PRO A 83 6.82 8.71 -7.54
C PRO A 83 5.57 9.61 -7.46
N ALA A 84 5.26 10.31 -8.55
CA ALA A 84 4.09 11.18 -8.66
C ALA A 84 3.42 11.06 -10.04
N ALA A 85 2.09 11.00 -10.11
CA ALA A 85 1.33 11.01 -11.36
C ALA A 85 0.44 12.25 -11.44
N LEU A 86 0.58 13.00 -12.53
CA LEU A 86 -0.19 14.19 -12.83
C LEU A 86 -1.26 13.86 -13.87
N GLU A 87 -2.51 14.27 -13.60
CA GLU A 87 -3.58 14.35 -14.59
C GLU A 87 -3.56 15.77 -15.21
N PRO A 88 -3.06 15.96 -16.44
CA PRO A 88 -2.79 17.29 -17.00
C PRO A 88 -4.02 18.20 -17.03
N ASP A 89 -5.17 17.67 -17.44
CA ASP A 89 -6.41 18.44 -17.59
C ASP A 89 -7.14 18.73 -16.27
N ALA A 90 -6.74 18.03 -15.20
CA ALA A 90 -7.43 18.07 -13.90
C ALA A 90 -6.69 18.90 -12.84
N GLY A 91 -5.43 19.28 -13.06
CA GLY A 91 -4.62 19.93 -12.02
C GLY A 91 -4.46 19.05 -10.77
N PHE A 92 -4.47 17.73 -10.98
CA PHE A 92 -4.55 16.72 -9.93
C PHE A 92 -3.30 15.86 -9.93
N CYS A 93 -2.62 15.78 -8.79
CA CYS A 93 -1.41 14.97 -8.63
C CYS A 93 -1.60 13.93 -7.52
N ARG A 94 -1.29 12.68 -7.86
CA ARG A 94 -1.15 11.57 -6.92
C ARG A 94 0.32 11.36 -6.65
N ALA A 95 0.72 11.43 -5.40
CA ALA A 95 2.07 11.14 -4.98
C ALA A 95 2.03 10.04 -3.91
N GLY A 96 3.20 9.45 -3.66
CA GLY A 96 3.30 8.32 -2.75
C GLY A 96 3.17 7.00 -3.51
N LEU A 97 3.96 6.03 -3.07
CA LEU A 97 4.10 4.74 -3.74
C LEU A 97 2.80 3.96 -3.65
N ALA A 98 2.24 3.79 -2.45
CA ALA A 98 1.04 2.99 -2.28
C ALA A 98 -0.15 3.56 -3.06
N VAL A 99 -0.29 4.88 -3.09
CA VAL A 99 -1.34 5.58 -3.84
C VAL A 99 -1.19 5.32 -5.34
N LEU A 100 0.03 5.49 -5.87
CA LEU A 100 0.27 5.33 -7.30
C LEU A 100 0.16 3.90 -7.79
N LEU A 101 0.71 2.93 -7.05
CA LEU A 101 0.60 1.53 -7.41
C LEU A 101 -0.86 1.09 -7.45
N ARG A 102 -1.68 1.54 -6.49
CA ARG A 102 -3.12 1.31 -6.50
C ARG A 102 -3.81 2.02 -7.67
N ARG A 103 -3.38 3.23 -8.05
CA ARG A 103 -3.90 3.94 -9.24
C ARG A 103 -3.60 3.16 -10.52
N ILE A 104 -2.37 2.66 -10.68
CA ILE A 104 -1.97 1.81 -11.82
C ILE A 104 -2.91 0.61 -11.92
N ILE A 105 -3.08 -0.15 -10.82
CA ILE A 105 -3.99 -1.30 -10.79
C ILE A 105 -5.43 -0.91 -11.16
N GLN A 106 -5.96 0.17 -10.56
CA GLN A 106 -7.32 0.62 -10.83
C GLN A 106 -7.52 1.05 -12.28
N ARG A 107 -6.54 1.75 -12.86
CA ARG A 107 -6.59 2.23 -14.25
C ARG A 107 -6.50 1.05 -15.21
N THR A 108 -5.61 0.08 -14.94
CA THR A 108 -5.53 -1.18 -15.68
C THR A 108 -6.86 -1.95 -15.63
N CYS A 109 -7.47 -2.11 -14.46
CA CYS A 109 -8.77 -2.79 -14.34
C CYS A 109 -9.92 -2.03 -15.02
N HIS A 110 -9.85 -0.71 -15.06
CA HIS A 110 -10.85 0.10 -15.77
C HIS A 110 -10.76 -0.09 -17.28
N LEU A 111 -9.54 -0.06 -17.83
CA LEU A 111 -9.26 -0.25 -19.26
C LEU A 111 -9.41 -1.72 -19.70
N MET A 112 -9.16 -2.65 -18.79
CA MET A 112 -9.24 -4.09 -19.03
C MET A 112 -10.07 -4.79 -17.92
N PRO A 113 -11.42 -4.69 -17.95
CA PRO A 113 -12.29 -5.24 -16.90
C PRO A 113 -12.17 -6.76 -16.65
N GLY A 114 -11.60 -7.51 -17.61
CA GLY A 114 -11.35 -8.95 -17.49
C GLY A 114 -10.14 -9.33 -16.64
N ARG A 115 -9.23 -8.40 -16.31
CA ARG A 115 -7.98 -8.64 -15.58
C ARG A 115 -8.20 -8.84 -14.07
N ARG A 116 -8.83 -9.96 -13.70
CA ARG A 116 -9.08 -10.32 -12.29
C ARG A 116 -7.79 -10.62 -11.52
N ASP A 117 -6.77 -11.13 -12.22
CA ASP A 117 -5.41 -11.30 -11.73
C ASP A 117 -4.89 -9.99 -11.14
N VAL A 118 -4.99 -8.89 -11.89
CA VAL A 118 -4.55 -7.54 -11.47
C VAL A 118 -5.44 -6.97 -10.38
N ALA A 119 -6.76 -7.13 -10.50
CA ALA A 119 -7.70 -6.67 -9.47
C ALA A 119 -7.44 -7.34 -8.11
N SER A 120 -7.02 -8.61 -8.12
CA SER A 120 -6.76 -9.37 -6.89
C SER A 120 -5.57 -8.84 -6.08
N LEU A 121 -4.65 -8.11 -6.71
CA LEU A 121 -3.53 -7.44 -6.03
C LEU A 121 -3.99 -6.45 -4.96
N LEU A 122 -5.17 -5.85 -5.12
CA LEU A 122 -5.71 -4.93 -4.10
C LEU A 122 -6.16 -5.67 -2.81
N GLY A 123 -6.09 -6.99 -2.79
CA GLY A 123 -6.44 -7.82 -1.64
C GLY A 123 -7.94 -7.83 -1.35
N PHE A 124 -8.31 -8.45 -0.22
CA PHE A 124 -9.70 -8.55 0.20
C PHE A 124 -10.35 -7.17 0.34
N LYS A 125 -11.52 -6.96 -0.28
CA LYS A 125 -12.24 -5.66 -0.29
C LYS A 125 -11.38 -4.47 -0.77
N ASN A 126 -10.36 -4.74 -1.58
CA ASN A 126 -9.43 -3.74 -2.12
C ASN A 126 -8.69 -2.94 -1.04
N THR A 127 -8.32 -3.56 0.10
CA THR A 127 -7.70 -2.87 1.25
C THR A 127 -6.17 -2.92 1.31
N CYS A 128 -5.51 -3.78 0.52
CA CYS A 128 -4.05 -3.91 0.52
C CYS A 128 -3.37 -2.56 0.21
N LEU A 129 -2.49 -2.09 1.08
CA LEU A 129 -1.83 -0.78 1.01
C LEU A 129 -2.79 0.43 0.82
N LYS A 130 -4.06 0.32 1.24
CA LYS A 130 -5.03 1.41 1.13
C LYS A 130 -4.88 2.48 2.22
N ALA A 131 -4.45 2.05 3.39
CA ALA A 131 -4.30 2.90 4.56
C ALA A 131 -2.90 3.49 4.62
N CYS A 132 -2.76 4.71 5.12
CA CYS A 132 -1.48 5.42 5.16
C CYS A 132 -0.47 4.78 6.12
N ALA A 133 0.81 5.08 5.94
CA ALA A 133 1.90 4.55 6.74
C ALA A 133 1.80 4.89 8.25
N GLU A 134 1.09 5.94 8.62
CA GLU A 134 0.88 6.34 10.02
C GLU A 134 -0.06 5.39 10.76
N VAL A 135 -0.94 4.69 10.03
CA VAL A 135 -1.98 3.83 10.61
C VAL A 135 -1.81 2.35 10.25
N SER A 136 -1.08 2.05 9.17
CA SER A 136 -0.89 0.71 8.64
C SER A 136 0.58 0.31 8.71
N GLN A 137 0.87 -0.72 9.52
CA GLN A 137 2.21 -1.30 9.60
C GLN A 137 2.68 -1.85 8.25
N TRP A 138 1.79 -2.49 7.48
CA TRP A 138 2.13 -2.99 6.14
C TRP A 138 2.50 -1.85 5.19
N THR A 139 1.74 -0.76 5.20
CA THR A 139 2.03 0.39 4.34
C THR A 139 3.35 1.04 4.73
N ARG A 140 3.58 1.27 6.03
CA ARG A 140 4.86 1.79 6.53
C ARG A 140 6.04 0.91 6.12
N LEU A 141 5.90 -0.41 6.27
CA LEU A 141 6.95 -1.35 5.94
C LEU A 141 7.29 -1.33 4.45
N CYS A 142 6.27 -1.35 3.58
CA CYS A 142 6.42 -1.42 2.12
C CYS A 142 6.85 -0.10 1.49
N GLU A 143 6.31 1.02 1.98
CA GLU A 143 6.51 2.33 1.35
C GLU A 143 7.71 3.10 1.91
N LEU A 144 8.10 2.85 3.16
CA LEU A 144 9.12 3.65 3.84
C LEU A 144 10.28 2.80 4.37
N GLU A 145 9.99 1.83 5.23
CA GLU A 145 11.04 1.18 6.04
C GLU A 145 11.92 0.25 5.22
N ILE A 146 11.35 -0.70 4.47
CA ILE A 146 12.14 -1.65 3.68
C ILE A 146 12.91 -0.96 2.55
N PRO A 147 12.29 -0.11 1.70
CA PRO A 147 13.04 0.58 0.66
C PRO A 147 14.23 1.37 1.24
N SER A 148 14.00 2.19 2.28
CA SER A 148 15.06 2.99 2.88
C SER A 148 16.15 2.13 3.54
N ALA A 149 15.77 1.05 4.22
CA ALA A 149 16.70 0.15 4.87
C ALA A 149 17.59 -0.59 3.85
N VAL A 150 17.00 -1.05 2.75
CA VAL A 150 17.73 -1.73 1.67
C VAL A 150 18.64 -0.74 0.93
N GLU A 151 18.18 0.46 0.59
CA GLU A 151 19.03 1.47 -0.05
C GLU A 151 20.26 1.84 0.79
N LYS A 152 20.08 1.99 2.12
CA LYS A 152 21.20 2.21 3.04
C LYS A 152 22.19 1.03 3.04
N HIS A 153 21.69 -0.20 3.02
CA HIS A 153 22.55 -1.39 2.89
C HIS A 153 23.30 -1.39 1.55
N LEU A 154 22.62 -1.10 0.43
CA LEU A 154 23.23 -1.08 -0.90
C LEU A 154 24.33 -0.01 -1.05
N GLN A 155 24.20 1.11 -0.35
CA GLN A 155 25.25 2.14 -0.31
C GLN A 155 26.51 1.67 0.45
N ASN A 156 26.36 0.82 1.46
CA ASN A 156 27.45 0.34 2.31
C ASN A 156 27.32 -1.18 2.58
N PRO A 157 27.50 -2.05 1.55
CA PRO A 157 27.13 -3.47 1.63
C PRO A 157 28.00 -4.29 2.58
N THR A 158 29.19 -3.79 2.94
CA THR A 158 30.12 -4.42 3.88
C THR A 158 29.99 -3.89 5.32
N ASP A 159 29.13 -2.90 5.57
CA ASP A 159 28.91 -2.38 6.92
C ASP A 159 28.03 -3.34 7.72
N HIS A 160 28.60 -3.89 8.81
CA HIS A 160 27.93 -4.85 9.67
C HIS A 160 26.68 -4.26 10.35
N THR A 161 26.60 -2.93 10.49
CA THR A 161 25.45 -2.21 11.07
C THR A 161 24.19 -2.35 10.21
N PHE A 162 24.36 -2.43 8.89
CA PHE A 162 23.26 -2.51 7.93
C PHE A 162 23.13 -3.89 7.29
N LEU A 163 23.84 -4.90 7.82
CA LEU A 163 23.84 -6.24 7.27
C LEU A 163 22.48 -6.94 7.44
N LEU A 164 21.86 -6.79 8.60
CA LEU A 164 20.50 -7.26 8.90
C LEU A 164 19.62 -6.07 9.32
N PRO A 165 19.06 -5.31 8.37
CA PRO A 165 18.25 -4.15 8.72
C PRO A 165 17.01 -4.55 9.51
N VAL A 166 16.67 -3.75 10.52
CA VAL A 166 15.51 -4.00 11.41
C VAL A 166 14.21 -4.18 10.62
N ALA A 167 14.01 -3.42 9.53
CA ALA A 167 12.83 -3.56 8.68
C ALA A 167 12.74 -4.94 8.01
N VAL A 168 13.86 -5.52 7.59
CA VAL A 168 13.91 -6.87 6.98
C VAL A 168 13.70 -7.94 8.04
N LEU A 169 14.28 -7.78 9.24
CA LEU A 169 14.02 -8.67 10.36
C LEU A 169 12.56 -8.62 10.82
N ASN A 170 11.93 -7.44 10.78
CA ASN A 170 10.50 -7.30 11.04
C ASN A 170 9.67 -8.04 9.99
N LEU A 171 10.05 -7.98 8.71
CA LEU A 171 9.39 -8.77 7.67
C LEU A 171 9.54 -10.28 7.92
N GLU A 172 10.76 -10.76 8.20
CA GLU A 172 11.04 -12.17 8.55
C GLU A 172 10.16 -12.63 9.71
N LYS A 173 10.10 -11.84 10.80
CA LYS A 173 9.26 -12.13 11.96
C LYS A 173 7.78 -12.24 11.57
N ARG A 174 7.27 -11.30 10.75
CA ARG A 174 5.86 -11.28 10.33
C ARG A 174 5.50 -12.44 9.42
N LEU A 175 6.42 -12.91 8.57
CA LEU A 175 6.21 -14.13 7.78
C LEU A 175 6.04 -15.39 8.65
N GLY A 176 6.49 -15.35 9.90
CA GLY A 176 6.31 -16.43 10.89
C GLY A 176 5.05 -16.30 11.75
N GLU A 177 4.29 -15.20 11.64
CA GLU A 177 3.06 -15.00 12.42
C GLU A 177 1.89 -15.80 11.80
N PRO A 178 0.90 -16.22 12.60
CA PRO A 178 -0.26 -16.92 12.07
C PRO A 178 -1.16 -16.02 11.25
N VAL A 179 -1.63 -16.52 10.10
CA VAL A 179 -2.46 -15.78 9.15
C VAL A 179 -3.93 -15.86 9.53
N LYS A 180 -4.67 -14.77 9.31
CA LYS A 180 -6.14 -14.74 9.32
C LYS A 180 -6.69 -14.31 7.97
N VAL A 181 -7.60 -15.10 7.40
CA VAL A 181 -8.25 -14.80 6.12
C VAL A 181 -9.78 -14.77 6.21
N HIS A 182 -10.46 -14.25 5.20
CA HIS A 182 -11.93 -14.13 5.21
C HIS A 182 -12.66 -15.49 5.41
N ASN A 183 -12.05 -16.59 4.99
CA ASN A 183 -12.57 -17.95 5.14
C ASN A 183 -11.72 -18.80 6.12
N ASP A 184 -11.12 -18.15 7.12
CA ASP A 184 -10.14 -18.75 8.05
C ASP A 184 -10.59 -20.12 8.59
N ASP A 185 -11.73 -20.16 9.27
CA ASP A 185 -12.29 -21.39 9.85
C ASP A 185 -12.47 -22.50 8.82
N LYS A 186 -12.87 -22.18 7.59
CA LYS A 186 -13.07 -23.17 6.53
C LYS A 186 -11.74 -23.81 6.13
N ILE A 187 -10.72 -23.01 5.91
CA ILE A 187 -9.40 -23.47 5.47
C ILE A 187 -8.69 -24.22 6.61
N ARG A 188 -8.78 -23.71 7.84
CA ARG A 188 -8.21 -24.39 9.02
C ARG A 188 -8.87 -25.74 9.29
N ARG A 189 -10.18 -25.86 9.05
CA ARG A 189 -10.88 -27.14 9.09
C ARG A 189 -10.38 -28.08 8.00
N GLN A 190 -10.17 -27.61 6.77
CA GLN A 190 -9.56 -28.41 5.68
C GLN A 190 -8.16 -28.89 6.04
N LYS A 191 -7.31 -28.02 6.62
CA LYS A 191 -5.98 -28.36 7.13
C LYS A 191 -6.06 -29.47 8.19
N LEU A 192 -7.00 -29.37 9.12
CA LEU A 192 -7.26 -30.42 10.11
C LEU A 192 -7.70 -31.76 9.46
N GLN A 193 -8.51 -31.72 8.40
CA GLN A 193 -8.89 -32.95 7.68
C GLN A 193 -7.68 -33.60 6.99
N GLN A 194 -6.81 -32.81 6.37
CA GLN A 194 -5.59 -33.30 5.71
C GLN A 194 -4.62 -33.90 6.74
N GLN A 195 -4.40 -33.22 7.86
CA GLN A 195 -3.56 -33.73 8.96
C GLN A 195 -4.07 -35.06 9.52
N LYS A 196 -5.38 -35.18 9.75
CA LYS A 196 -6.00 -36.44 10.21
C LYS A 196 -5.93 -37.56 9.17
N LYS A 197 -6.04 -37.25 7.87
CA LYS A 197 -5.90 -38.24 6.79
C LYS A 197 -4.46 -38.76 6.70
N ASN A 198 -3.49 -37.85 6.79
CA ASN A 198 -2.07 -38.21 6.75
C ASN A 198 -1.68 -39.06 7.96
N SER A 199 -2.19 -38.76 9.16
CA SER A 199 -1.95 -39.58 10.36
C SER A 199 -2.60 -40.98 10.27
N SER A 200 -3.76 -41.11 9.63
CA SER A 200 -4.39 -42.42 9.43
C SER A 200 -3.69 -43.27 8.36
N GLN A 201 -3.01 -42.64 7.39
CA GLN A 201 -2.22 -43.34 6.37
C GLN A 201 -0.85 -43.80 6.89
N SER A 202 -0.22 -43.06 7.81
CA SER A 202 1.04 -43.50 8.44
C SER A 202 0.84 -44.74 9.34
N ASP A 203 -0.34 -44.92 9.94
CA ASP A 203 -0.64 -46.07 10.81
C ASP A 203 -0.96 -47.37 10.04
N SER A 204 -1.15 -47.31 8.72
CA SER A 204 -1.53 -48.48 7.89
C SER A 204 -0.41 -49.04 7.01
N GLN A 205 0.82 -48.50 7.10
CA GLN A 205 1.99 -48.99 6.35
C GLN A 205 2.93 -49.94 7.12
N THR A 206 2.57 -50.38 8.32
CA THR A 206 3.23 -51.51 9.00
C THR A 206 2.62 -52.83 8.57
N ASN A 207 2.95 -53.31 7.35
CA ASN A 207 3.15 -54.72 6.98
C ASN A 207 3.07 -54.95 5.45
N GLY A 208 4.24 -55.11 4.79
CA GLY A 208 4.36 -55.71 3.46
C GLY A 208 5.59 -55.25 2.66
N PRO A 209 6.41 -56.14 2.06
CA PRO A 209 7.64 -55.74 1.38
C PRO A 209 7.44 -55.42 -0.13
N SER A 210 8.01 -54.28 -0.52
CA SER A 210 8.65 -53.85 -1.79
C SER A 210 8.00 -54.13 -3.15
N THR A 211 7.73 -53.06 -3.93
CA THR A 211 8.21 -52.86 -5.34
C THR A 211 8.05 -51.37 -5.73
N GLU A 212 9.05 -50.84 -6.42
CA GLU A 212 9.27 -49.43 -6.78
C GLU A 212 8.33 -48.85 -7.86
N LEU A 213 8.47 -47.53 -8.05
CA LEU A 213 7.99 -46.66 -9.14
C LEU A 213 6.64 -45.95 -8.89
N GLY A 214 6.70 -44.92 -8.05
CA GLY A 214 5.73 -43.82 -8.02
C GLY A 214 6.43 -42.57 -7.55
N VAL A 215 6.53 -41.56 -8.41
CA VAL A 215 6.97 -40.21 -8.08
C VAL A 215 6.25 -39.78 -6.79
N GLN A 216 7.00 -39.57 -5.72
CA GLN A 216 6.47 -38.93 -4.51
C GLN A 216 6.11 -37.48 -4.86
N GLU A 217 4.91 -37.27 -5.38
CA GLU A 217 4.29 -35.95 -5.39
C GLU A 217 4.17 -35.52 -3.92
N LYS A 218 5.08 -34.64 -3.48
CA LYS A 218 4.97 -33.95 -2.19
C LYS A 218 3.55 -33.39 -2.11
N SER A 219 2.76 -33.86 -1.15
CA SER A 219 1.43 -33.33 -0.90
C SER A 219 1.53 -31.82 -0.69
N GLN A 220 0.98 -31.06 -1.65
CA GLN A 220 0.91 -29.61 -1.55
C GLN A 220 0.04 -29.28 -0.33
N GLY A 221 0.50 -28.37 0.53
CA GLY A 221 -0.21 -28.00 1.76
C GLY A 221 -1.51 -27.25 1.45
N VAL A 222 -2.54 -27.39 2.29
CA VAL A 222 -3.86 -26.75 2.09
C VAL A 222 -3.76 -25.24 1.82
N GLU A 223 -2.81 -24.55 2.44
CA GLU A 223 -2.53 -23.14 2.20
C GLU A 223 -2.12 -22.85 0.76
N LEU A 224 -1.23 -23.66 0.20
CA LEU A 224 -0.77 -23.53 -1.18
C LEU A 224 -1.91 -23.84 -2.16
N ASP A 225 -2.69 -24.88 -1.89
CA ASP A 225 -3.86 -25.21 -2.70
C ASP A 225 -4.88 -24.06 -2.71
N ALA A 226 -5.15 -23.48 -1.53
CA ALA A 226 -6.04 -22.32 -1.40
C ALA A 226 -5.50 -21.09 -2.14
N ALA A 227 -4.19 -20.87 -2.11
CA ALA A 227 -3.52 -19.79 -2.82
C ALA A 227 -3.61 -19.96 -4.34
N LEU A 228 -3.27 -21.15 -4.85
CA LEU A 228 -3.33 -21.49 -6.27
C LEU A 228 -4.76 -21.42 -6.81
N ALA A 229 -5.74 -21.92 -6.06
CA ALA A 229 -7.16 -21.83 -6.43
C ALA A 229 -7.63 -20.38 -6.59
N LYS A 230 -6.99 -19.42 -5.89
CA LYS A 230 -7.31 -18.00 -6.04
C LYS A 230 -6.62 -17.34 -7.23
N LEU A 231 -5.48 -17.86 -7.67
CA LEU A 231 -4.73 -17.40 -8.85
C LEU A 231 -5.30 -17.95 -10.15
N SER A 232 -5.89 -19.15 -10.12
CA SER A 232 -6.50 -19.79 -11.30
C SER A 232 -7.81 -19.10 -11.72
N VAL A 233 -7.87 -18.67 -12.98
CA VAL A 233 -9.04 -17.98 -13.58
C VAL A 233 -10.26 -18.90 -13.72
N ASP A 234 -10.03 -20.21 -13.82
CA ASP A 234 -11.03 -21.27 -14.04
C ASP A 234 -11.42 -22.05 -12.78
N ALA A 235 -11.38 -21.42 -11.59
CA ALA A 235 -11.73 -22.11 -10.34
C ALA A 235 -13.20 -22.59 -10.37
N VAL A 236 -13.40 -23.85 -10.76
CA VAL A 236 -14.66 -24.58 -10.65
C VAL A 236 -15.00 -24.67 -9.17
N PRO A 237 -16.23 -24.35 -8.74
CA PRO A 237 -16.63 -24.53 -7.35
C PRO A 237 -16.43 -26.00 -6.96
N SER A 238 -15.56 -26.23 -5.98
CA SER A 238 -15.33 -27.56 -5.41
C SER A 238 -16.67 -28.14 -4.97
N VAL A 239 -17.00 -29.35 -5.45
CA VAL A 239 -18.18 -30.12 -5.00
C VAL A 239 -18.17 -30.15 -3.48
N SER A 240 -19.27 -29.73 -2.85
CA SER A 240 -19.44 -29.71 -1.41
C SER A 240 -19.40 -31.14 -0.87
N THR A 241 -18.22 -31.63 -0.55
CA THR A 241 -18.05 -32.89 0.17
C THR A 241 -18.59 -32.69 1.57
N ARG A 242 -19.56 -33.52 1.96
CA ARG A 242 -20.23 -33.46 3.26
C ARG A 242 -19.17 -33.63 4.36
N GLU A 243 -18.85 -32.55 5.05
CA GLU A 243 -17.85 -32.54 6.14
C GLU A 243 -18.21 -33.57 7.22
N ARG A 244 -17.21 -34.31 7.71
CA ARG A 244 -17.44 -35.28 8.78
C ARG A 244 -17.83 -34.58 10.09
N SER A 245 -18.76 -35.20 10.81
CA SER A 245 -19.38 -34.67 12.03
C SER A 245 -18.38 -34.36 13.16
N ASP A 246 -17.23 -35.03 13.19
CA ASP A 246 -16.16 -34.85 14.17
C ASP A 246 -15.34 -33.57 13.93
N ILE A 247 -15.20 -33.12 12.69
CA ILE A 247 -14.49 -31.87 12.34
C ILE A 247 -15.37 -30.64 12.56
N ARG A 248 -16.68 -30.76 12.34
CA ARG A 248 -17.65 -29.67 12.58
C ARG A 248 -17.79 -29.30 14.07
N LYS A 249 -17.52 -30.26 14.96
CA LYS A 249 -17.65 -30.09 16.43
C LYS A 249 -16.39 -29.49 17.09
N VAL A 250 -15.28 -29.33 16.37
CA VAL A 250 -14.05 -28.74 16.90
C VAL A 250 -14.24 -27.24 17.11
N LYS A 251 -13.88 -26.74 18.30
CA LYS A 251 -13.90 -25.31 18.63
C LYS A 251 -12.89 -24.56 17.77
N THR A 252 -13.22 -23.33 17.38
CA THR A 252 -12.34 -22.49 16.54
C THR A 252 -10.96 -22.24 17.16
N THR A 253 -10.86 -22.23 18.49
CA THR A 253 -9.59 -22.11 19.24
C THR A 253 -8.64 -23.30 19.02
N ASP A 254 -9.21 -24.48 18.71
CA ASP A 254 -8.47 -25.74 18.66
C ASP A 254 -8.13 -26.14 17.20
N LEU A 255 -8.46 -25.27 16.24
CA LEU A 255 -8.12 -25.48 14.84
C LEU A 255 -6.63 -25.16 14.58
N PRO A 256 -5.95 -25.86 13.67
CA PRO A 256 -4.55 -25.57 13.34
C PRO A 256 -4.42 -24.15 12.75
N GLU A 257 -3.35 -23.45 13.07
CA GLU A 257 -3.06 -22.11 12.51
C GLU A 257 -2.67 -22.20 11.02
N LEU A 258 -2.94 -21.13 10.27
CA LEU A 258 -2.55 -21.01 8.87
C LEU A 258 -1.21 -20.29 8.77
N GLU A 259 -0.37 -20.75 7.85
CA GLU A 259 0.94 -20.17 7.59
C GLU A 259 0.91 -19.22 6.39
N HIS A 260 1.88 -18.31 6.34
CA HIS A 260 2.09 -17.45 5.18
C HIS A 260 2.48 -18.26 3.94
N VAL A 261 1.80 -17.99 2.83
CA VAL A 261 2.23 -18.40 1.48
C VAL A 261 2.90 -17.21 0.79
N PHE A 262 2.36 -16.02 1.04
CA PHE A 262 2.76 -14.72 0.52
C PHE A 262 2.85 -13.72 1.69
N ALA A 263 3.30 -12.49 1.43
CA ALA A 263 3.71 -11.55 2.47
C ALA A 263 2.60 -11.21 3.47
N GLU A 264 1.39 -10.84 3.02
CA GLU A 264 0.28 -10.52 3.92
C GLU A 264 -0.50 -11.76 4.42
N GLY A 265 -0.34 -12.92 3.78
CA GLY A 265 -1.06 -14.13 4.14
C GLY A 265 -1.05 -15.21 3.07
N LEU A 266 -2.23 -15.76 2.75
CA LEU A 266 -2.33 -16.85 1.77
C LEU A 266 -2.31 -16.41 0.31
N TYR A 267 -2.66 -15.15 0.03
CA TYR A 267 -2.91 -14.69 -1.33
C TYR A 267 -1.86 -13.70 -1.77
N PHE A 268 -1.46 -13.79 -3.04
CA PHE A 268 -0.54 -12.84 -3.65
C PHE A 268 -1.23 -11.48 -3.77
N THR A 269 -0.57 -10.44 -3.27
CA THR A 269 -1.14 -9.08 -3.21
C THR A 269 -0.13 -8.05 -3.69
N LEU A 270 -0.56 -6.78 -3.75
CA LEU A 270 0.32 -5.67 -4.08
C LEU A 270 1.53 -5.58 -3.14
N THR A 271 1.41 -6.00 -1.89
CA THR A 271 2.54 -6.05 -0.95
C THR A 271 3.67 -6.96 -1.46
N ASP A 272 3.35 -8.11 -2.06
CA ASP A 272 4.37 -8.98 -2.65
C ASP A 272 5.08 -8.33 -3.84
N VAL A 273 4.32 -7.61 -4.67
CA VAL A 273 4.85 -6.86 -5.82
C VAL A 273 5.78 -5.74 -5.36
N VAL A 274 5.47 -5.06 -4.26
CA VAL A 274 6.31 -4.00 -3.69
C VAL A 274 7.59 -4.56 -3.08
N LEU A 275 7.47 -5.65 -2.32
CA LEU A 275 8.62 -6.21 -1.60
C LEU A 275 9.64 -6.85 -2.55
N LEU A 276 9.19 -7.45 -3.65
CA LEU A 276 10.06 -8.26 -4.51
C LEU A 276 11.29 -7.50 -5.04
N PRO A 277 11.19 -6.30 -5.65
CA PRO A 277 12.36 -5.57 -6.12
C PRO A 277 13.32 -5.19 -4.99
N CYS A 278 12.81 -4.78 -3.84
CA CYS A 278 13.63 -4.43 -2.67
C CYS A 278 14.40 -5.64 -2.15
N ILE A 279 13.68 -6.74 -1.89
CA ILE A 279 14.28 -7.95 -1.33
C ILE A 279 15.22 -8.59 -2.35
N HIS A 280 14.91 -8.56 -3.64
CA HIS A 280 15.79 -9.04 -4.70
C HIS A 280 17.17 -8.37 -4.66
N GLN A 281 17.22 -7.03 -4.64
CA GLN A 281 18.47 -6.28 -4.58
C GLN A 281 19.24 -6.55 -3.28
N TYR A 282 18.52 -6.63 -2.16
CA TYR A 282 19.11 -6.98 -0.86
C TYR A 282 19.74 -8.38 -0.88
N LEU A 283 19.05 -9.39 -1.40
CA LEU A 283 19.55 -10.76 -1.48
C LEU A 283 20.75 -10.88 -2.42
N ILE A 284 20.78 -10.17 -3.56
CA ILE A 284 21.95 -10.09 -4.44
C ILE A 284 23.16 -9.55 -3.66
N SER A 285 22.97 -8.46 -2.93
CA SER A 285 24.04 -7.85 -2.13
C SER A 285 24.55 -8.81 -1.05
N LEU A 286 23.64 -9.46 -0.31
CA LEU A 286 24.01 -10.44 0.70
C LEU A 286 24.74 -11.64 0.10
N GLN A 287 24.27 -12.20 -1.00
CA GLN A 287 24.92 -13.35 -1.64
C GLN A 287 26.36 -13.00 -2.07
N LYS A 288 26.59 -11.76 -2.51
CA LYS A 288 27.89 -11.28 -2.94
C LYS A 288 28.86 -10.98 -1.78
N HIS A 289 28.38 -10.37 -0.70
CA HIS A 289 29.26 -9.82 0.34
C HIS A 289 29.21 -10.59 1.67
N SER A 290 28.10 -11.29 1.99
CA SER A 290 27.92 -12.00 3.25
C SER A 290 26.89 -13.14 3.14
N PRO A 291 27.22 -14.23 2.42
CA PRO A 291 26.27 -15.30 2.12
C PRO A 291 25.80 -16.06 3.37
N THR A 292 26.59 -16.09 4.45
CA THR A 292 26.21 -16.73 5.72
C THR A 292 25.00 -16.06 6.37
N THR A 293 24.78 -14.77 6.12
CA THR A 293 23.67 -13.99 6.66
C THR A 293 22.31 -14.51 6.19
N LEU A 294 22.26 -15.14 5.01
CA LEU A 294 21.04 -15.71 4.44
C LEU A 294 20.41 -16.76 5.36
N SER A 295 21.21 -17.46 6.18
CA SER A 295 20.72 -18.44 7.16
C SER A 295 19.82 -17.84 8.24
N HIS A 296 19.87 -16.52 8.45
CA HIS A 296 19.02 -15.81 9.40
C HIS A 296 17.66 -15.39 8.83
N LEU A 297 17.41 -15.62 7.54
CA LEU A 297 16.21 -15.16 6.83
C LEU A 297 15.44 -16.32 6.14
N PRO A 298 15.24 -17.48 6.79
CA PRO A 298 14.68 -18.67 6.13
C PRO A 298 13.27 -18.45 5.56
N LEU A 299 12.40 -17.69 6.24
CA LEU A 299 11.03 -17.46 5.79
C LEU A 299 11.00 -16.48 4.62
N LEU A 300 11.85 -15.45 4.64
CA LEU A 300 12.01 -14.51 3.53
C LEU A 300 12.54 -15.22 2.28
N LEU A 301 13.50 -16.14 2.42
CA LEU A 301 14.01 -16.93 1.30
C LEU A 301 12.93 -17.85 0.73
N LYS A 302 12.14 -18.51 1.59
CA LYS A 302 10.99 -19.34 1.19
C LYS A 302 9.94 -18.51 0.45
N TRP A 303 9.63 -17.32 0.96
CA TRP A 303 8.71 -16.37 0.31
C TRP A 303 9.25 -15.94 -1.05
N TYR A 304 10.53 -15.56 -1.13
CA TYR A 304 11.16 -15.11 -2.37
C TYR A 304 11.13 -16.21 -3.44
N GLN A 305 11.51 -17.45 -3.09
CA GLN A 305 11.41 -18.62 -3.98
C GLN A 305 9.97 -18.82 -4.49
N ARG A 306 8.98 -18.75 -3.61
CA ARG A 306 7.56 -18.90 -3.97
C ARG A 306 7.07 -17.82 -4.93
N VAL A 307 7.49 -16.57 -4.72
CA VAL A 307 7.10 -15.46 -5.59
C VAL A 307 7.68 -15.62 -7.00
N GLN A 308 8.90 -16.16 -7.12
CA GLN A 308 9.56 -16.40 -8.42
C GLN A 308 8.85 -17.48 -9.26
N GLU A 309 8.19 -18.45 -8.63
CA GLU A 309 7.43 -19.52 -9.31
C GLU A 309 6.23 -18.99 -10.10
N LEU A 310 5.77 -17.76 -9.83
CA LEU A 310 4.63 -17.17 -10.53
C LEU A 310 5.02 -16.74 -11.95
N PRO A 311 4.38 -17.25 -13.03
CA PRO A 311 4.78 -16.95 -14.40
C PRO A 311 4.75 -15.46 -14.75
N ILE A 312 3.74 -14.74 -14.25
CA ILE A 312 3.59 -13.29 -14.46
C ILE A 312 4.69 -12.48 -13.77
N VAL A 313 5.18 -12.95 -12.61
CA VAL A 313 6.30 -12.33 -11.90
C VAL A 313 7.59 -12.56 -12.66
N SER A 314 7.84 -13.79 -13.11
CA SER A 314 9.02 -14.13 -13.90
C SER A 314 9.09 -13.32 -15.20
N ARG A 315 7.97 -13.14 -15.90
CA ARG A 315 7.88 -12.26 -17.07
C ARG A 315 8.24 -10.82 -16.71
N ALA A 316 7.54 -10.24 -15.73
CA ALA A 316 7.76 -8.84 -15.36
C ALA A 316 9.20 -8.57 -14.87
N ALA A 317 9.78 -9.52 -14.14
CA ALA A 317 11.18 -9.43 -13.70
C ALA A 317 12.13 -9.41 -14.90
N LYS A 318 11.93 -10.28 -15.89
CA LYS A 318 12.72 -10.30 -17.12
C LYS A 318 12.62 -8.97 -17.86
N ASP A 319 11.41 -8.45 -18.04
CA ASP A 319 11.18 -7.17 -18.72
C ASP A 319 11.91 -6.03 -17.99
N CYS A 320 11.97 -6.06 -16.66
CA CYS A 320 12.68 -5.07 -15.84
C CYS A 320 14.20 -5.33 -15.70
N GLY A 321 14.77 -6.28 -16.44
CA GLY A 321 16.20 -6.64 -16.31
C GLY A 321 16.57 -7.27 -14.96
N MET A 322 15.60 -7.74 -14.18
CA MET A 322 15.81 -8.37 -12.88
C MET A 322 16.13 -9.87 -13.04
N ALA A 323 17.41 -10.22 -12.93
CA ALA A 323 17.88 -11.60 -12.97
C ALA A 323 17.61 -12.34 -11.64
N LEU A 324 16.40 -12.85 -11.50
CA LEU A 324 15.91 -13.61 -10.35
C LEU A 324 16.90 -14.71 -9.89
N LEU A 325 17.31 -14.66 -8.61
CA LEU A 325 18.26 -15.60 -8.01
C LEU A 325 17.73 -17.04 -7.93
N SER A 326 18.55 -18.02 -8.32
CA SER A 326 18.31 -19.43 -8.00
C SER A 326 18.99 -19.77 -6.66
N LEU A 327 18.24 -19.67 -5.56
CA LEU A 327 18.74 -20.04 -4.24
C LEU A 327 18.59 -21.56 -4.05
N GLY A 328 19.71 -22.27 -3.92
CA GLY A 328 19.70 -23.68 -3.54
C GLY A 328 19.06 -23.84 -2.16
N THR A 329 18.18 -24.84 -1.98
CA THR A 329 17.60 -25.17 -0.68
C THR A 329 18.73 -25.52 0.29
N ALA A 330 19.07 -24.59 1.20
CA ALA A 330 19.88 -24.92 2.35
C ALA A 330 19.04 -25.81 3.28
N ASP A 331 19.66 -26.86 3.82
CA ASP A 331 19.02 -27.68 4.86
C ASP A 331 18.60 -26.80 6.04
N PRO A 332 17.44 -27.06 6.67
CA PRO A 332 17.01 -26.33 7.85
C PRO A 332 18.08 -26.44 8.94
N CYS A 333 18.65 -25.31 9.34
CA CYS A 333 19.47 -25.26 10.54
C CYS A 333 18.56 -25.57 11.75
N PRO A 334 18.99 -26.36 12.75
CA PRO A 334 18.22 -26.57 13.96
C PRO A 334 17.89 -25.23 14.63
N PRO A 335 16.77 -25.14 15.37
CA PRO A 335 16.37 -23.90 16.02
C PRO A 335 17.48 -23.42 16.96
N HIS A 336 18.12 -22.32 16.58
CA HIS A 336 19.06 -21.63 17.45
C HIS A 336 18.29 -20.89 18.56
N PRO A 337 18.88 -20.78 19.77
CA PRO A 337 18.24 -20.09 20.87
C PRO A 337 17.96 -18.63 20.51
N GLU A 338 16.83 -18.12 20.98
CA GLU A 338 16.35 -16.75 20.74
C GLU A 338 17.49 -15.73 20.77
N PRO A 339 17.58 -14.81 19.78
CA PRO A 339 18.52 -13.70 19.88
C PRO A 339 18.24 -12.90 21.16
N PRO A 340 19.27 -12.32 21.81
CA PRO A 340 19.06 -11.50 22.98
C PRO A 340 18.07 -10.40 22.62
N ARG A 341 16.95 -10.36 23.37
CA ARG A 341 15.93 -9.33 23.22
C ARG A 341 16.65 -7.98 23.15
N PRO A 342 16.45 -7.18 22.10
CA PRO A 342 16.83 -5.78 22.16
C PRO A 342 16.20 -5.23 23.44
N ILE A 343 17.00 -4.58 24.28
CA ILE A 343 16.48 -3.78 25.36
C ILE A 343 15.57 -2.76 24.66
N GLU A 344 14.26 -3.01 24.70
CA GLU A 344 13.25 -2.04 24.36
C GLU A 344 13.47 -0.88 25.32
N ALA A 345 14.27 0.10 24.89
CA ALA A 345 14.21 1.45 25.42
C ALA A 345 12.95 2.14 24.86
N GLU A 346 11.81 1.46 24.95
CA GLU A 346 10.54 2.09 25.21
C GLU A 346 10.14 1.60 26.60
N GLN A 347 10.58 2.31 27.64
CA GLN A 347 9.78 2.40 28.86
C GLN A 347 8.43 3.03 28.46
N LYS A 348 7.55 2.25 27.85
CA LYS A 348 6.13 2.43 28.05
C LYS A 348 5.93 2.10 29.52
N SER A 349 5.93 3.16 30.33
CA SER A 349 5.27 3.17 31.63
C SER A 349 4.04 2.27 31.54
N PRO A 350 3.81 1.33 32.48
CA PRO A 350 2.67 0.44 32.41
C PRO A 350 1.44 1.30 32.16
N ALA A 351 0.91 1.20 30.93
CA ALA A 351 -0.26 1.94 30.57
C ALA A 351 -1.31 1.43 31.53
N VAL A 352 -1.69 2.27 32.49
CA VAL A 352 -2.93 2.12 33.24
C VAL A 352 -3.93 1.67 32.19
N MET A 353 -4.59 0.52 32.41
CA MET A 353 -5.71 0.08 31.59
C MET A 353 -6.82 1.13 31.77
N GLN A 354 -6.64 2.30 31.16
CA GLN A 354 -7.70 3.23 30.92
C GLN A 354 -8.55 2.49 29.91
N GLU A 355 -9.72 2.05 30.37
CA GLU A 355 -10.76 1.59 29.47
C GLU A 355 -10.81 2.60 28.31
N PRO A 356 -10.70 2.15 27.05
CA PRO A 356 -10.72 3.08 25.92
C PRO A 356 -11.95 3.95 26.07
N PHE A 357 -11.78 5.27 26.00
CA PHE A 357 -12.89 6.19 26.15
C PHE A 357 -13.92 5.93 25.05
N ILE A 358 -14.98 5.18 25.38
CA ILE A 358 -16.11 4.93 24.49
C ILE A 358 -17.10 6.09 24.69
N GLY A 359 -16.77 7.25 24.11
CA GLY A 359 -17.63 8.43 24.16
C GLY A 359 -17.49 9.25 22.90
N GLY A 360 -18.60 9.52 22.21
CA GLY A 360 -18.65 10.54 21.17
C GLY A 360 -18.73 11.94 21.79
N PRO A 361 -18.57 13.02 21.01
CA PRO A 361 -18.61 14.40 21.52
C PRO A 361 -19.86 14.71 22.35
N ARG A 362 -21.02 14.14 21.98
CA ARG A 362 -22.28 14.31 22.71
C ARG A 362 -22.26 13.63 24.08
N PRO A 363 -22.00 12.31 24.21
CA PRO A 363 -21.77 11.68 25.51
C PRO A 363 -20.74 12.41 26.38
N THR A 364 -19.66 12.92 25.78
CA THR A 364 -18.66 13.71 26.52
C THR A 364 -19.25 15.00 27.07
N LEU A 365 -19.91 15.80 26.23
CA LEU A 365 -20.54 17.06 26.63
C LEU A 365 -21.62 16.85 27.69
N THR A 366 -22.45 15.81 27.55
CA THR A 366 -23.47 15.45 28.55
C THR A 366 -22.82 15.11 29.89
N LYS A 367 -21.78 14.27 29.90
CA LYS A 367 -21.04 13.96 31.14
C LYS A 367 -20.40 15.18 31.76
N LEU A 368 -19.84 16.09 30.97
CA LEU A 368 -19.26 17.34 31.48
C LEU A 368 -20.34 18.19 32.16
N GLN A 369 -21.50 18.36 31.52
CA GLN A 369 -22.64 19.09 32.09
C GLN A 369 -23.18 18.43 33.36
N GLU A 370 -23.33 17.10 33.38
CA GLU A 370 -23.75 16.34 34.58
C GLU A 370 -22.79 16.52 35.75
N ASN A 371 -21.52 16.85 35.48
CA ASN A 371 -20.50 17.15 36.49
C ASN A 371 -20.31 18.66 36.74
N GLY A 372 -21.24 19.51 36.27
CA GLY A 372 -21.20 20.96 36.47
C GLY A 372 -20.10 21.67 35.68
N ILE A 373 -19.58 21.06 34.61
CA ILE A 373 -18.60 21.64 33.71
C ILE A 373 -19.32 22.09 32.44
N ASP A 374 -19.56 23.39 32.33
CA ASP A 374 -20.18 24.00 31.16
C ASP A 374 -19.14 24.41 30.12
N ALA A 375 -19.45 24.17 28.84
CA ALA A 375 -18.65 24.68 27.74
C ALA A 375 -18.92 26.19 27.57
N VAL A 376 -17.92 27.02 27.88
CA VAL A 376 -17.96 28.46 27.64
C VAL A 376 -17.40 28.76 26.26
N PHE A 377 -18.23 29.31 25.37
CA PHE A 377 -17.80 29.70 24.04
C PHE A 377 -17.22 31.11 24.07
N SER A 378 -16.03 31.29 23.49
CA SER A 378 -15.49 32.63 23.20
C SER A 378 -16.32 33.30 22.10
N PRO A 379 -16.44 34.64 22.12
CA PRO A 379 -17.07 35.35 21.01
C PRO A 379 -16.29 35.10 19.70
N HIS A 380 -17.01 35.13 18.58
CA HIS A 380 -16.37 34.95 17.27
C HIS A 380 -15.36 36.07 17.01
N PRO A 381 -14.11 35.76 16.59
CA PRO A 381 -13.07 36.79 16.36
C PRO A 381 -13.48 37.86 15.33
N CYS A 382 -14.28 37.46 14.35
CA CYS A 382 -14.89 38.34 13.35
C CYS A 382 -16.42 38.37 13.49
N PRO A 383 -17.02 39.13 14.43
CA PRO A 383 -18.46 39.05 14.73
C PRO A 383 -19.37 39.52 13.58
N SER A 384 -18.85 40.35 12.67
CA SER A 384 -19.56 40.80 11.46
C SER A 384 -19.45 39.83 10.28
N TRP A 385 -18.71 38.74 10.42
CA TRP A 385 -18.48 37.81 9.32
C TRP A 385 -19.67 36.87 9.11
N THR A 386 -20.20 36.86 7.89
CA THR A 386 -21.19 35.88 7.44
C THR A 386 -20.92 35.51 6.00
N LEU A 387 -20.87 34.21 5.70
CA LEU A 387 -20.84 33.73 4.33
C LEU A 387 -22.27 33.53 3.80
N ASP A 388 -22.62 34.21 2.72
CA ASP A 388 -23.92 34.02 2.06
C ASP A 388 -23.88 32.76 1.19
N TRP A 389 -24.30 31.63 1.78
CA TRP A 389 -24.34 30.32 1.13
C TRP A 389 -25.28 30.25 -0.09
N HIS A 390 -26.23 31.16 -0.24
CA HIS A 390 -27.15 31.19 -1.38
C HIS A 390 -26.52 31.86 -2.61
N SER A 391 -25.56 32.77 -2.39
CA SER A 391 -24.80 33.43 -3.45
C SER A 391 -23.68 32.57 -4.05
N LEU A 392 -23.27 31.51 -3.35
CA LEU A 392 -22.18 30.63 -3.78
C LEU A 392 -22.66 29.62 -4.83
N PRO A 393 -21.78 29.19 -5.76
CA PRO A 393 -22.10 28.12 -6.70
C PRO A 393 -22.52 26.85 -5.97
N ALA A 394 -23.53 26.14 -6.49
CA ALA A 394 -24.09 24.94 -5.87
C ALA A 394 -23.00 23.91 -5.50
N ALA A 395 -22.02 23.70 -6.39
CA ALA A 395 -20.90 22.78 -6.18
C ALA A 395 -20.03 23.11 -4.93
N VAL A 396 -19.99 24.37 -4.49
CA VAL A 396 -19.27 24.83 -3.29
C VAL A 396 -20.07 24.56 -2.02
N ASN A 397 -21.40 24.47 -2.13
CA ASN A 397 -22.28 24.30 -0.99
C ASN A 397 -22.25 22.85 -0.45
N PRO A 398 -22.07 22.63 0.87
CA PRO A 398 -22.17 21.30 1.46
C PRO A 398 -23.50 20.58 1.21
N THR A 399 -24.59 21.30 0.90
CA THR A 399 -25.93 20.73 0.64
C THR A 399 -25.99 19.82 -0.59
N GLU A 400 -25.18 20.07 -1.62
CA GLU A 400 -25.08 19.24 -2.84
C GLU A 400 -24.33 17.90 -2.62
N GLY A 401 -24.22 17.42 -1.37
CA GLY A 401 -23.53 16.17 -1.03
C GLY A 401 -24.49 15.08 -0.56
N GLU A 402 -23.98 13.86 -0.35
CA GLU A 402 -24.72 12.75 0.28
C GLU A 402 -25.01 12.96 1.79
N MET A 403 -25.09 14.21 2.25
CA MET A 403 -25.33 14.56 3.64
C MET A 403 -26.79 14.93 3.86
N SER A 404 -27.35 14.57 5.02
CA SER A 404 -28.66 15.08 5.41
C SER A 404 -28.64 16.61 5.61
N ASP A 405 -29.79 17.26 5.42
CA ASP A 405 -29.92 18.72 5.55
C ASP A 405 -29.38 19.25 6.89
N ALA A 406 -29.74 18.58 7.99
CA ALA A 406 -29.24 18.94 9.32
C ALA A 406 -27.71 18.82 9.44
N ARG A 407 -27.09 17.88 8.72
CA ARG A 407 -25.62 17.74 8.67
C ARG A 407 -25.00 18.79 7.75
N ALA A 408 -25.67 19.15 6.65
CA ALA A 408 -25.23 20.21 5.75
C ALA A 408 -25.22 21.59 6.44
N VAL A 409 -26.29 21.95 7.15
CA VAL A 409 -26.35 23.22 7.92
C VAL A 409 -25.25 23.29 8.97
N ARG A 410 -25.04 22.22 9.74
CA ARG A 410 -23.92 22.17 10.70
C ARG A 410 -22.56 22.28 10.02
N LYS A 411 -22.40 21.70 8.83
CA LYS A 411 -21.17 21.81 8.04
C LYS A 411 -20.97 23.25 7.57
N GLN A 412 -22.00 23.92 7.06
CA GLN A 412 -21.94 25.34 6.69
C GLN A 412 -21.51 26.22 7.87
N GLN A 413 -22.06 26.00 9.07
CA GLN A 413 -21.64 26.71 10.27
C GLN A 413 -20.15 26.49 10.61
N GLN A 414 -19.68 25.23 10.53
CA GLN A 414 -18.26 24.90 10.72
C GLN A 414 -17.36 25.62 9.70
N LEU A 415 -17.75 25.61 8.43
CA LEU A 415 -17.00 26.25 7.34
C LEU A 415 -16.99 27.77 7.48
N ASN A 416 -18.11 28.38 7.88
CA ASN A 416 -18.21 29.83 8.06
C ASN A 416 -17.15 30.35 9.04
N ASN A 417 -16.97 29.66 10.17
CA ASN A 417 -15.99 30.03 11.18
C ASN A 417 -14.55 29.86 10.67
N LEU A 418 -14.25 28.73 10.00
CA LEU A 418 -12.90 28.47 9.48
C LEU A 418 -12.52 29.46 8.36
N VAL A 419 -13.45 29.75 7.46
CA VAL A 419 -13.23 30.67 6.34
C VAL A 419 -13.02 32.10 6.83
N ALA A 420 -13.73 32.52 7.88
CA ALA A 420 -13.53 33.83 8.50
C ALA A 420 -12.06 34.03 8.93
N MET A 421 -11.53 33.07 9.69
CA MET A 421 -10.17 33.12 10.21
C MET A 421 -9.13 33.18 9.09
N VAL A 422 -9.29 32.36 8.04
CA VAL A 422 -8.35 32.34 6.92
C VAL A 422 -8.44 33.63 6.11
N THR A 423 -9.65 34.18 5.91
CA THR A 423 -9.86 35.42 5.15
C THR A 423 -9.24 36.63 5.83
N GLU A 424 -9.25 36.67 7.17
CA GLU A 424 -8.59 37.74 7.93
C GLU A 424 -7.06 37.70 7.79
N MET A 425 -6.48 36.51 7.63
CA MET A 425 -5.04 36.30 7.55
C MET A 425 -4.47 36.35 6.13
N ALA A 426 -5.22 35.88 5.14
CA ALA A 426 -4.73 35.67 3.78
C ALA A 426 -4.60 36.99 3.01
N ARG A 427 -3.50 37.12 2.25
CA ARG A 427 -3.23 38.27 1.38
C ARG A 427 -3.21 37.86 -0.10
N PRO A 428 -3.59 38.75 -1.03
CA PRO A 428 -3.48 38.49 -2.46
C PRO A 428 -2.07 37.99 -2.86
N GLY A 429 -2.03 36.99 -3.72
CA GLY A 429 -0.80 36.33 -4.18
C GLY A 429 -0.26 35.24 -3.25
N GLN A 430 -0.84 35.04 -2.06
CA GLN A 430 -0.42 33.97 -1.16
C GLN A 430 -1.02 32.62 -1.52
N THR A 431 -0.35 31.56 -1.07
CA THR A 431 -0.81 30.18 -1.17
C THR A 431 -1.43 29.73 0.14
N VAL A 432 -2.65 29.21 0.08
CA VAL A 432 -3.37 28.59 1.20
C VAL A 432 -3.37 27.08 1.00
N VAL A 433 -2.97 26.32 2.01
CA VAL A 433 -2.90 24.86 1.94
C VAL A 433 -3.87 24.24 2.95
N ASP A 434 -4.81 23.42 2.46
CA ASP A 434 -5.80 22.69 3.25
C ASP A 434 -5.32 21.24 3.42
N PHE A 435 -4.76 20.92 4.58
CA PHE A 435 -4.27 19.57 4.90
C PHE A 435 -5.38 18.69 5.44
N CYS A 436 -5.38 17.41 5.07
CA CYS A 436 -6.46 16.46 5.37
C CYS A 436 -7.82 16.98 4.86
N SER A 437 -7.79 17.60 3.68
CA SER A 437 -8.91 18.34 3.09
C SER A 437 -10.15 17.45 2.84
N GLY A 438 -10.01 16.13 2.76
CA GLY A 438 -11.13 15.22 2.57
C GLY A 438 -11.84 15.47 1.25
N GLY A 439 -13.14 15.75 1.35
CA GLY A 439 -13.95 16.19 0.21
C GLY A 439 -13.72 17.64 -0.23
N GLY A 440 -12.71 18.34 0.31
CA GLY A 440 -12.35 19.71 -0.08
C GLY A 440 -13.30 20.79 0.43
N HIS A 441 -14.15 20.50 1.42
CA HIS A 441 -15.22 21.40 1.86
C HIS A 441 -14.72 22.78 2.32
N VAL A 442 -13.54 22.87 2.91
CA VAL A 442 -12.95 24.14 3.35
C VAL A 442 -12.24 24.81 2.18
N GLY A 443 -11.26 24.14 1.58
CA GLY A 443 -10.45 24.75 0.53
C GLY A 443 -11.22 25.13 -0.74
N ILE A 444 -12.29 24.42 -1.12
CA ILE A 444 -13.14 24.81 -2.26
C ILE A 444 -13.84 26.15 -1.98
N VAL A 445 -14.34 26.35 -0.76
CA VAL A 445 -14.94 27.64 -0.35
C VAL A 445 -13.89 28.74 -0.35
N LEU A 446 -12.69 28.46 0.20
CA LEU A 446 -11.60 29.42 0.23
C LEU A 446 -11.13 29.83 -1.18
N ALA A 447 -11.06 28.90 -2.12
CA ALA A 447 -10.67 29.19 -3.50
C ALA A 447 -11.66 30.12 -4.22
N HIS A 448 -12.94 30.04 -3.85
CA HIS A 448 -13.96 30.95 -4.34
C HIS A 448 -13.81 32.32 -3.68
N MET A 449 -13.71 32.36 -2.36
CA MET A 449 -13.70 33.59 -1.56
C MET A 449 -12.42 34.40 -1.68
N LEU A 450 -11.29 33.74 -1.99
CA LEU A 450 -9.97 34.35 -2.09
C LEU A 450 -9.47 34.23 -3.54
N PRO A 451 -10.08 34.92 -4.51
CA PRO A 451 -9.80 34.70 -5.94
C PRO A 451 -8.38 35.11 -6.36
N LYS A 452 -7.68 35.90 -5.53
CA LYS A 452 -6.30 36.31 -5.75
C LYS A 452 -5.28 35.43 -5.02
N CYS A 453 -5.72 34.41 -4.28
CA CYS A 453 -4.86 33.43 -3.63
C CYS A 453 -4.83 32.14 -4.44
N GLN A 454 -3.75 31.37 -4.30
CA GLN A 454 -3.71 29.99 -4.79
C GLN A 454 -4.13 29.05 -3.66
N VAL A 455 -5.05 28.11 -3.91
CA VAL A 455 -5.47 27.14 -2.90
C VAL A 455 -4.98 25.74 -3.28
N ARG A 456 -4.38 25.02 -2.33
CA ARG A 456 -3.88 23.65 -2.54
C ARG A 456 -4.55 22.73 -1.54
N LEU A 457 -5.20 21.67 -2.02
CA LEU A 457 -5.83 20.67 -1.16
C LEU A 457 -4.90 19.47 -1.07
N CYS A 458 -4.52 19.11 0.15
CA CYS A 458 -3.69 17.95 0.44
C CYS A 458 -4.53 16.94 1.22
N ASP A 459 -4.54 15.68 0.80
CA ASP A 459 -5.23 14.63 1.54
C ASP A 459 -4.55 13.26 1.43
N LEU A 460 -4.87 12.41 2.41
CA LEU A 460 -4.37 11.06 2.61
C LEU A 460 -5.40 10.00 2.21
N PHE A 461 -6.70 10.33 2.20
CA PHE A 461 -7.76 9.34 2.00
C PHE A 461 -8.81 9.77 0.96
N LYS A 462 -8.82 9.07 -0.18
CA LYS A 462 -9.88 9.13 -1.22
C LYS A 462 -10.11 10.52 -1.81
N CYS A 463 -9.24 10.94 -2.72
CA CYS A 463 -9.55 12.07 -3.61
C CYS A 463 -10.59 11.79 -4.72
N GLY A 464 -11.12 10.56 -4.82
CA GLY A 464 -12.12 10.20 -5.84
C GLY A 464 -13.52 10.80 -5.65
N ARG A 465 -13.71 11.75 -4.72
CA ARG A 465 -14.98 12.43 -4.44
C ARG A 465 -14.80 13.93 -4.18
N LEU A 466 -13.84 14.57 -4.84
CA LEU A 466 -13.81 16.03 -4.84
C LEU A 466 -14.93 16.55 -5.74
N LYS A 467 -15.74 17.49 -5.24
CA LYS A 467 -16.88 18.10 -5.94
C LYS A 467 -16.49 18.95 -7.18
N LEU A 468 -15.22 18.92 -7.56
CA LEU A 468 -14.57 19.87 -8.47
C LEU A 468 -14.65 19.48 -9.95
N THR A 469 -15.31 18.37 -10.31
CA THR A 469 -15.39 17.94 -11.71
C THR A 469 -16.08 18.96 -12.62
N GLU A 470 -16.84 19.92 -12.08
CA GLU A 470 -17.64 20.87 -12.89
C GLU A 470 -17.42 22.37 -12.58
N THR A 471 -16.47 22.76 -11.71
CA THR A 471 -16.35 24.17 -11.29
C THR A 471 -15.23 24.93 -12.02
N GLU A 472 -15.48 26.21 -12.37
CA GLU A 472 -14.53 27.20 -12.95
C GLU A 472 -13.27 27.48 -12.10
N MET A 473 -13.07 26.74 -11.01
CA MET A 473 -11.98 26.90 -10.05
C MET A 473 -10.77 25.99 -10.31
N ARG A 474 -10.75 25.23 -11.42
CA ARG A 474 -9.62 24.35 -11.77
C ARG A 474 -8.27 25.07 -11.80
N ASN A 475 -8.23 26.33 -12.24
CA ASN A 475 -7.00 27.13 -12.26
C ASN A 475 -6.55 27.65 -10.88
N LYS A 476 -7.37 27.46 -9.84
CA LYS A 476 -7.14 27.97 -8.48
C LYS A 476 -6.87 26.88 -7.46
N ILE A 477 -7.24 25.64 -7.77
CA ILE A 477 -7.17 24.51 -6.85
C ILE A 477 -6.22 23.46 -7.41
N CYS A 478 -5.12 23.23 -6.70
CA CYS A 478 -4.26 22.08 -6.98
C CYS A 478 -4.48 20.98 -5.95
N LEU A 479 -4.50 19.74 -6.41
CA LEU A 479 -4.89 18.61 -5.57
C LEU A 479 -3.70 17.67 -5.40
N LEU A 480 -3.37 17.37 -4.15
CA LEU A 480 -2.25 16.53 -3.75
C LEU A 480 -2.79 15.37 -2.93
N SER A 481 -2.80 14.17 -3.50
CA SER A 481 -2.96 12.94 -2.72
C SER A 481 -1.57 12.46 -2.32
N ARG A 482 -1.30 12.29 -1.04
CA ARG A 482 -0.02 11.76 -0.54
C ARG A 482 -0.08 10.26 -0.27
#